data_AF-A0A2N5J4N4-F1
#
_entry.id   AF-A0A2N5J4N4-F1
#
_cell.length_a   1.000
_cell.length_b   1.000
_cell.length_c   1.000
_cell.angle_alpha   90.00
_cell.angle_beta   90.00
_cell.angle_gamma   90.00
#
_symmetry.space_group_name_H-M   'P 1'
#
loop_
_entity.id
_entity.type
_entity.pdbx_description
1 polymer ?
#
loop_
_entity_poly.entity_id
_entity_poly.type
_entity_poly.pdbx_seq_one_letter_code
_entity_poly.pdbx_strand_id
1 'polypeptide(L)'
;MSQPYPPPQYPSPQYPQYPGGRYPQYSGGPGYPGGPQYPYGGGPMPPRRPPRKSNGTTVAVVAISVVVVVILAIGLVFAGIAWKVNAVRHDLTSAVENGYGSSGDSGSGSGGSGGSTGGGSDDGGLPDDGTDIVPCSASEQYASYTQLVNDTYDKYEQKIEAGTIFNDLNLPATQESADYVHDFMIILTDRKSALRFGCEITTSVDELDDIYETKSGEVKELERKLNAHEDFGITIRIKRSDGSVYESDGGAPPEQTIADVENAIRAVPVTAGADGTYLGVGESIVKAAGLSANYDFQQIYQYCSRTGSDEYTMAAFCAANPRVIYVNQAHAGYASNITTPYYADVIKHEMGHALVYQQCGTTRPPVGVNGEALANSYALKYLGGNRENLQRNTQDFPEYTMSDASDQAAERMHNKQCTG
;
A
#
# COMPACT_ATOMS: atom_id res chain seq x y z
N MET A 1 32.51 -12.47 62.58
CA MET A 1 31.59 -11.32 62.74
C MET A 1 32.29 -10.12 62.12
N SER A 2 31.94 -9.81 60.87
CA SER A 2 32.62 -8.83 60.03
C SER A 2 31.66 -7.68 59.79
N GLN A 3 32.06 -6.45 60.13
CA GLN A 3 31.23 -5.26 59.94
C GLN A 3 31.09 -4.90 58.45
N PRO A 4 29.93 -4.40 58.00
CA PRO A 4 29.74 -3.92 56.64
C PRO A 4 30.24 -2.47 56.46
N TYR A 5 30.92 -2.23 55.34
CA TYR A 5 31.32 -0.91 54.86
C TYR A 5 30.10 -0.05 54.45
N PRO A 6 30.15 1.29 54.62
CA PRO A 6 29.08 2.17 54.14
C PRO A 6 29.16 2.38 52.62
N PRO A 7 28.02 2.62 51.93
CA PRO A 7 27.98 2.84 50.50
C PRO A 7 28.52 4.23 50.10
N PRO A 8 29.13 4.38 48.91
CA PRO A 8 29.61 5.66 48.40
C PRO A 8 28.48 6.60 48.00
N GLN A 9 28.63 7.89 48.33
CA GLN A 9 27.72 8.97 47.94
C GLN A 9 28.02 9.44 46.52
N TYR A 10 27.00 9.51 45.66
CA TYR A 10 27.06 10.10 44.33
C TYR A 10 26.75 11.61 44.37
N PRO A 11 27.51 12.47 43.67
CA PRO A 11 27.15 13.87 43.51
C PRO A 11 25.97 14.05 42.54
N SER A 12 25.02 14.92 42.89
CA SER A 12 23.85 15.25 42.07
C SER A 12 24.21 16.03 40.79
N PRO A 13 23.48 15.85 39.67
CA PRO A 13 23.72 16.60 38.44
C PRO A 13 23.32 18.07 38.56
N GLN A 14 24.21 18.97 38.13
CA GLN A 14 23.92 20.40 37.94
C GLN A 14 23.21 20.63 36.61
N TYR A 15 22.08 21.34 36.64
CA TYR A 15 21.35 21.78 35.45
C TYR A 15 21.98 23.07 34.87
N PRO A 16 22.25 23.16 33.56
CA PRO A 16 22.61 24.42 32.92
C PRO A 16 21.40 25.35 32.76
N GLN A 17 21.59 26.61 33.15
CA GLN A 17 20.62 27.69 33.04
C GLN A 17 20.50 28.24 31.60
N TYR A 18 19.28 28.58 31.20
CA TYR A 18 18.96 29.37 30.01
C TYR A 18 19.29 30.86 30.21
N PRO A 19 19.92 31.54 29.24
CA PRO A 19 19.86 32.99 29.12
C PRO A 19 18.91 33.42 27.99
N GLY A 20 17.96 34.29 28.33
CA GLY A 20 16.91 34.77 27.44
C GLY A 20 17.30 35.93 26.50
N GLY A 21 16.46 36.08 25.47
CA GLY A 21 15.84 37.33 25.00
C GLY A 21 16.73 38.45 24.42
N ARG A 22 16.54 38.75 23.12
CA ARG A 22 16.44 40.12 22.58
C ARG A 22 15.57 40.15 21.32
N TYR A 23 14.50 40.93 21.36
CA TYR A 23 13.77 41.45 20.19
C TYR A 23 14.52 42.65 19.59
N PRO A 24 14.30 42.96 18.30
CA PRO A 24 14.20 44.35 17.90
C PRO A 24 12.89 44.73 17.17
N GLN A 25 12.50 45.95 17.49
CA GLN A 25 11.38 46.80 17.11
C GLN A 25 11.05 46.96 15.62
N TYR A 26 9.76 47.28 15.44
CA TYR A 26 9.02 47.83 14.30
C TYR A 26 9.51 49.23 13.84
N SER A 27 9.52 49.45 12.52
CA SER A 27 9.34 50.75 11.82
C SER A 27 8.92 50.40 10.39
N GLY A 28 7.74 50.69 9.85
CA GLY A 28 6.97 51.93 9.75
C GLY A 28 6.52 52.02 8.28
N GLY A 29 5.22 52.05 7.99
CA GLY A 29 4.67 52.25 6.62
C GLY A 29 4.96 53.67 6.10
N PRO A 30 4.58 54.04 4.84
CA PRO A 30 3.15 54.16 4.48
C PRO A 30 2.75 53.96 2.99
N GLY A 31 1.45 53.75 2.73
CA GLY A 31 0.72 54.46 1.66
C GLY A 31 0.28 53.70 0.39
N TYR A 32 -1.00 53.30 0.33
CA TYR A 32 -1.78 53.16 -0.93
C TYR A 32 -2.22 54.55 -1.43
N PRO A 33 -2.48 54.72 -2.74
CA PRO A 33 -3.89 54.89 -3.15
C PRO A 33 -4.24 54.41 -4.58
N GLY A 34 -5.52 54.10 -4.81
CA GLY A 34 -6.19 54.41 -6.08
C GLY A 34 -6.83 53.25 -6.85
N GLY A 35 -8.09 52.92 -6.54
CA GLY A 35 -9.00 52.30 -7.51
C GLY A 35 -9.75 53.36 -8.33
N PRO A 36 -10.40 52.96 -9.43
CA PRO A 36 -11.73 53.50 -9.75
C PRO A 36 -12.78 52.42 -10.04
N GLN A 37 -14.03 52.80 -9.80
CA GLN A 37 -15.26 52.01 -9.85
C GLN A 37 -16.18 52.40 -11.05
N TYR A 38 -16.77 51.38 -11.71
CA TYR A 38 -18.02 51.30 -12.54
C TYR A 38 -18.13 52.12 -13.87
N PRO A 39 -19.06 51.87 -14.85
CA PRO A 39 -20.25 50.97 -14.89
C PRO A 39 -20.57 50.19 -16.24
N TYR A 40 -21.57 49.29 -16.17
CA TYR A 40 -22.52 48.71 -17.18
C TYR A 40 -22.34 48.85 -18.72
N GLY A 41 -22.54 47.75 -19.46
CA GLY A 41 -22.97 47.77 -20.88
C GLY A 41 -22.78 46.43 -21.63
N GLY A 42 -23.87 45.84 -22.14
CA GLY A 42 -23.89 44.56 -22.87
C GLY A 42 -23.58 44.66 -24.37
N GLY A 43 -23.26 43.51 -24.99
CA GLY A 43 -23.12 43.34 -26.44
C GLY A 43 -22.27 42.10 -26.82
N PRO A 44 -22.55 41.42 -27.96
CA PRO A 44 -22.20 40.02 -28.20
C PRO A 44 -20.74 39.78 -28.63
N MET A 45 -20.12 38.71 -28.12
CA MET A 45 -18.78 38.28 -28.56
C MET A 45 -18.84 37.45 -29.86
N PRO A 46 -17.93 37.68 -30.83
CA PRO A 46 -17.80 36.86 -32.03
C PRO A 46 -17.16 35.48 -31.73
N PRO A 47 -17.35 34.47 -32.59
CA PRO A 47 -16.94 33.09 -32.32
C PRO A 47 -15.41 32.96 -32.25
N ARG A 48 -14.90 32.47 -31.12
CA ARG A 48 -13.50 32.10 -30.96
C ARG A 48 -13.24 30.74 -31.62
N ARG A 49 -12.31 30.72 -32.58
CA ARG A 49 -11.64 29.49 -33.04
C ARG A 49 -10.87 28.84 -31.88
N PRO A 50 -10.76 27.51 -31.84
CA PRO A 50 -10.11 26.80 -30.73
C PRO A 50 -8.58 26.97 -30.77
N PRO A 51 -7.91 27.21 -29.62
CA PRO A 51 -6.47 27.05 -29.52
C PRO A 51 -6.11 25.58 -29.22
N ARG A 52 -5.08 25.10 -29.92
CA ARG A 52 -4.41 23.80 -29.74
C ARG A 52 -3.82 23.63 -28.32
N LYS A 53 -3.99 22.41 -27.80
CA LYS A 53 -3.17 21.63 -26.85
C LYS A 53 -2.14 22.40 -25.99
N SER A 54 -2.35 22.37 -24.68
CA SER A 54 -1.28 22.37 -23.67
C SER A 54 -1.56 21.27 -22.65
N ASN A 55 -0.59 20.38 -22.43
CA ASN A 55 -0.62 19.36 -21.39
C ASN A 55 -0.67 20.06 -20.01
N GLY A 56 -1.80 19.97 -19.36
CA GLY A 56 -1.99 20.41 -17.98
C GLY A 56 -2.70 19.28 -17.24
N THR A 57 -2.09 18.81 -16.17
CA THR A 57 -2.63 17.80 -15.25
C THR A 57 -4.01 18.26 -14.79
N THR A 58 -5.06 17.61 -15.30
CA THR A 58 -6.43 17.85 -14.87
C THR A 58 -6.55 17.38 -13.42
N VAL A 59 -6.67 18.30 -12.48
CA VAL A 59 -7.10 17.97 -11.12
C VAL A 59 -8.56 17.57 -11.22
N ALA A 60 -8.83 16.26 -11.26
CA ALA A 60 -10.18 15.72 -11.27
C ALA A 60 -10.80 15.91 -9.88
N VAL A 61 -11.69 16.89 -9.73
CA VAL A 61 -12.54 17.02 -8.55
C VAL A 61 -13.73 16.09 -8.74
N VAL A 62 -13.69 14.90 -8.13
CA VAL A 62 -14.83 13.97 -8.15
C VAL A 62 -15.74 14.28 -6.96
N ALA A 63 -16.90 14.86 -7.22
CA ALA A 63 -17.96 15.05 -6.23
C ALA A 63 -18.87 13.82 -6.19
N ILE A 64 -18.56 12.87 -5.31
CA ILE A 64 -19.29 11.60 -5.19
C ILE A 64 -20.51 11.79 -4.25
N SER A 65 -21.73 11.64 -4.79
CA SER A 65 -22.97 11.59 -4.01
C SER A 65 -23.48 10.15 -4.00
N VAL A 66 -23.01 9.33 -3.06
CA VAL A 66 -23.39 7.91 -2.96
C VAL A 66 -23.96 7.61 -1.57
N VAL A 67 -25.14 6.99 -1.53
CA VAL A 67 -25.67 6.36 -0.32
C VAL A 67 -24.94 5.01 -0.15
N VAL A 68 -23.80 5.03 0.55
CA VAL A 68 -23.02 3.82 0.86
C VAL A 68 -23.43 3.31 2.25
N VAL A 69 -24.04 2.12 2.27
CA VAL A 69 -24.29 1.37 3.51
C VAL A 69 -22.98 0.69 3.93
N VAL A 70 -22.51 1.11 5.11
CA VAL A 70 -21.35 0.71 5.91
C VAL A 70 -20.66 -0.62 5.53
N ILE A 71 -19.41 -0.51 5.06
CA ILE A 71 -18.40 -1.59 5.01
C ILE A 71 -17.22 -1.14 5.86
N LEU A 72 -16.93 -1.85 6.95
CA LEU A 72 -15.66 -1.80 7.66
C LEU A 72 -15.36 -3.18 8.26
N ALA A 73 -14.45 -3.93 7.64
CA ALA A 73 -13.83 -5.12 8.20
C ALA A 73 -12.36 -5.18 7.75
N ILE A 74 -11.47 -4.58 8.54
CA ILE A 74 -10.01 -4.76 8.42
C ILE A 74 -9.54 -5.50 9.67
N GLY A 75 -8.81 -6.58 9.43
CA GLY A 75 -7.88 -7.18 10.38
C GLY A 75 -8.47 -8.29 11.22
N LEU A 76 -8.02 -9.53 10.99
CA LEU A 76 -7.32 -10.27 12.03
C LEU A 76 -6.39 -11.32 11.41
N VAL A 77 -5.09 -11.15 11.66
CA VAL A 77 -4.32 -12.23 12.25
C VAL A 77 -3.95 -11.76 13.67
N PHE A 78 -4.02 -12.71 14.61
CA PHE A 78 -3.68 -12.63 16.05
C PHE A 78 -4.84 -12.43 17.06
N ALA A 79 -5.58 -13.54 17.28
CA ALA A 79 -5.83 -14.20 18.57
C ALA A 79 -6.65 -13.54 19.71
N GLY A 80 -7.22 -12.34 19.58
CA GLY A 80 -7.80 -11.64 20.74
C GLY A 80 -9.32 -11.41 20.85
N ILE A 81 -10.11 -11.52 19.78
CA ILE A 81 -11.50 -10.97 19.77
C ILE A 81 -12.49 -11.96 19.15
N ALA A 82 -12.63 -13.13 19.77
CA ALA A 82 -13.50 -14.21 19.29
C ALA A 82 -15.01 -13.99 19.52
N TRP A 83 -15.45 -12.90 20.17
CA TRP A 83 -16.84 -12.82 20.66
C TRP A 83 -17.83 -12.07 19.75
N LYS A 84 -17.37 -11.37 18.71
CA LYS A 84 -18.26 -10.60 17.80
C LYS A 84 -18.36 -11.15 16.37
N VAL A 85 -17.85 -12.36 16.12
CA VAL A 85 -17.84 -12.99 14.79
C VAL A 85 -19.17 -13.69 14.47
N ASN A 86 -19.93 -14.15 15.48
CA ASN A 86 -21.11 -14.97 15.23
C ASN A 86 -22.40 -14.18 14.94
N ALA A 87 -22.42 -12.87 15.18
CA ALA A 87 -23.57 -12.00 14.85
C ALA A 87 -23.59 -11.56 13.38
N VAL A 88 -22.44 -11.59 12.70
CA VAL A 88 -22.26 -11.11 11.32
C VAL A 88 -22.70 -12.14 10.28
N ARG A 89 -22.69 -13.42 10.62
CA ARG A 89 -23.05 -14.50 9.68
C ARG A 89 -24.54 -14.52 9.29
N HIS A 90 -25.41 -13.87 10.06
CA HIS A 90 -26.87 -13.96 9.90
C HIS A 90 -27.46 -12.88 8.96
N ASP A 91 -26.74 -11.79 8.68
CA ASP A 91 -27.24 -10.67 7.85
C ASP A 91 -26.78 -10.73 6.38
N LEU A 92 -25.72 -11.50 6.06
CA LEU A 92 -25.16 -11.58 4.70
C LEU A 92 -26.13 -12.22 3.68
N THR A 93 -27.01 -13.11 4.14
CA THR A 93 -28.02 -13.79 3.30
C THR A 93 -29.20 -12.88 2.91
N SER A 94 -29.41 -11.74 3.58
CA SER A 94 -30.64 -10.94 3.44
C SER A 94 -30.53 -9.76 2.46
N ALA A 95 -29.32 -9.44 1.97
CA ALA A 95 -29.09 -8.31 1.07
C ALA A 95 -29.19 -8.66 -0.44
N VAL A 96 -29.14 -9.95 -0.79
CA VAL A 96 -29.38 -10.41 -2.17
C VAL A 96 -30.88 -10.47 -2.52
N GLU A 97 -31.78 -10.53 -1.52
CA GLU A 97 -33.25 -10.66 -1.75
C GLU A 97 -34.08 -9.38 -1.55
N ASN A 98 -33.62 -8.35 -0.84
CA ASN A 98 -34.50 -7.25 -0.40
C ASN A 98 -34.44 -5.94 -1.22
N GLY A 99 -33.94 -5.99 -2.45
CA GLY A 99 -34.03 -4.87 -3.41
C GLY A 99 -35.40 -4.72 -4.08
N TYR A 100 -36.41 -5.53 -3.71
CA TYR A 100 -37.74 -5.51 -4.32
C TYR A 100 -38.77 -4.82 -3.40
N GLY A 101 -38.86 -3.50 -3.53
CA GLY A 101 -39.98 -2.70 -3.03
C GLY A 101 -40.95 -2.41 -4.17
N SER A 102 -41.78 -3.40 -4.52
CA SER A 102 -42.89 -3.26 -5.46
C SER A 102 -43.80 -2.10 -5.03
N SER A 103 -43.91 -1.09 -5.89
CA SER A 103 -44.88 0.00 -5.73
C SER A 103 -45.84 -0.02 -6.91
N GLY A 104 -47.03 -0.58 -6.65
CA GLY A 104 -48.25 -0.33 -7.41
C GLY A 104 -48.63 -1.38 -8.46
N ASP A 105 -49.51 -2.31 -8.08
CA ASP A 105 -50.82 -2.29 -8.73
C ASP A 105 -51.91 -2.88 -7.82
N SER A 106 -53.02 -2.16 -7.75
CA SER A 106 -54.20 -2.47 -6.97
C SER A 106 -55.34 -2.82 -7.93
N GLY A 107 -55.70 -4.09 -7.94
CA GLY A 107 -57.09 -4.51 -8.04
C GLY A 107 -57.69 -4.75 -9.43
N SER A 108 -58.32 -5.93 -9.50
CA SER A 108 -59.56 -6.22 -10.22
C SER A 108 -59.45 -6.85 -11.62
N GLY A 109 -59.50 -8.19 -11.63
CA GLY A 109 -60.69 -8.89 -12.13
C GLY A 109 -60.99 -8.90 -13.64
N SER A 110 -60.96 -10.14 -14.17
CA SER A 110 -61.89 -10.68 -15.17
C SER A 110 -61.64 -10.43 -16.66
N GLY A 111 -61.26 -11.51 -17.36
CA GLY A 111 -62.02 -12.00 -18.51
C GLY A 111 -61.54 -11.63 -19.92
N GLY A 112 -61.41 -12.67 -20.77
CA GLY A 112 -61.84 -12.57 -22.16
C GLY A 112 -60.74 -12.64 -23.24
N SER A 113 -60.62 -13.80 -23.88
CA SER A 113 -60.03 -13.98 -25.20
C SER A 113 -60.84 -13.26 -26.30
N GLY A 114 -60.16 -12.76 -27.33
CA GLY A 114 -60.64 -12.78 -28.71
C GLY A 114 -60.67 -11.45 -29.48
N GLY A 115 -60.14 -11.47 -30.71
CA GLY A 115 -60.74 -10.74 -31.83
C GLY A 115 -59.97 -9.56 -32.46
N SER A 116 -59.16 -9.89 -33.47
CA SER A 116 -58.99 -9.26 -34.79
C SER A 116 -59.54 -7.84 -35.13
N THR A 117 -58.78 -7.21 -36.05
CA THR A 117 -59.10 -6.18 -37.08
C THR A 117 -58.96 -4.69 -36.76
N GLY A 118 -58.13 -4.01 -37.56
CA GLY A 118 -58.56 -2.84 -38.34
C GLY A 118 -57.97 -1.47 -37.99
N GLY A 119 -56.92 -1.08 -38.73
CA GLY A 119 -56.72 0.23 -39.38
C GLY A 119 -56.99 1.55 -38.64
N GLY A 120 -55.96 2.38 -38.53
CA GLY A 120 -56.09 3.81 -38.29
C GLY A 120 -54.74 4.48 -38.07
N SER A 121 -54.23 5.16 -39.10
CA SER A 121 -53.08 6.04 -39.00
C SER A 121 -53.42 7.19 -38.05
N ASP A 122 -52.56 7.48 -37.07
CA ASP A 122 -52.47 8.82 -36.51
C ASP A 122 -51.01 9.13 -36.17
N ASP A 123 -50.58 10.18 -36.84
CA ASP A 123 -49.27 10.79 -36.89
C ASP A 123 -49.02 11.56 -35.59
N GLY A 124 -48.15 11.00 -34.75
CA GLY A 124 -47.73 11.58 -33.47
C GLY A 124 -46.22 11.63 -33.39
N GLY A 125 -45.58 12.11 -34.46
CA GLY A 125 -44.14 12.36 -34.50
C GLY A 125 -43.74 13.31 -33.37
N LEU A 126 -43.08 12.75 -32.35
CA LEU A 126 -42.17 13.51 -31.50
C LEU A 126 -41.14 14.20 -32.43
N PRO A 127 -40.73 15.45 -32.16
CA PRO A 127 -39.70 16.10 -32.96
C PRO A 127 -38.44 15.25 -32.89
N ASP A 128 -38.05 14.69 -34.03
CA ASP A 128 -36.75 14.09 -34.28
C ASP A 128 -35.73 15.25 -34.30
N ASP A 129 -35.26 15.62 -33.10
CA ASP A 129 -34.04 16.40 -32.93
C ASP A 129 -32.88 15.47 -33.34
N GLY A 130 -32.58 15.48 -34.64
CA GLY A 130 -31.63 14.62 -35.33
C GLY A 130 -30.17 14.79 -34.91
N THR A 131 -29.88 14.66 -33.62
CA THR A 131 -28.56 14.26 -33.14
C THR A 131 -28.57 12.75 -32.95
N ASP A 132 -28.03 12.02 -33.93
CA ASP A 132 -27.77 10.58 -33.78
C ASP A 132 -26.77 10.37 -32.63
N ILE A 133 -27.28 10.08 -31.44
CA ILE A 133 -26.45 9.72 -30.28
C ILE A 133 -25.81 8.36 -30.57
N VAL A 134 -24.50 8.30 -30.42
CA VAL A 134 -23.72 7.08 -30.63
C VAL A 134 -23.96 6.12 -29.45
N PRO A 135 -24.44 4.88 -29.69
CA PRO A 135 -24.64 3.91 -28.63
C PRO A 135 -23.29 3.33 -28.15
N CYS A 136 -23.24 2.88 -26.90
CA CYS A 136 -22.03 2.30 -26.30
C CYS A 136 -21.48 1.10 -27.09
N SER A 137 -22.36 0.33 -27.72
CA SER A 137 -22.01 -0.81 -28.55
C SER A 137 -21.22 -0.45 -29.81
N ALA A 138 -21.17 0.83 -30.18
CA ALA A 138 -20.38 1.32 -31.30
C ALA A 138 -18.89 1.54 -30.95
N SER A 139 -18.53 1.55 -29.66
CA SER A 139 -17.15 1.75 -29.18
C SER A 139 -16.56 0.44 -28.64
N GLU A 140 -15.48 -0.03 -29.26
CA GLU A 140 -14.69 -1.15 -28.72
C GLU A 140 -13.94 -0.76 -27.44
N GLN A 141 -13.63 0.53 -27.28
CA GLN A 141 -12.98 1.05 -26.07
C GLN A 141 -13.91 1.01 -24.85
N TYR A 142 -15.22 1.21 -25.03
CA TYR A 142 -16.19 1.03 -23.94
C TYR A 142 -16.19 -0.40 -23.40
N ALA A 143 -16.21 -1.40 -24.28
CA ALA A 143 -16.15 -2.80 -23.90
C ALA A 143 -14.82 -3.13 -23.18
N SER A 144 -13.71 -2.63 -23.72
CA SER A 144 -12.37 -2.80 -23.13
C SER A 144 -12.25 -2.16 -21.74
N TYR A 145 -12.78 -0.95 -21.57
CA TYR A 145 -12.83 -0.25 -20.29
C TYR A 145 -13.70 -1.00 -19.27
N THR A 146 -14.88 -1.47 -19.70
CA THR A 146 -15.80 -2.26 -18.86
C THR A 146 -15.10 -3.52 -18.35
N GLN A 147 -14.41 -4.24 -19.22
CA GLN A 147 -13.66 -5.43 -18.84
C GLN A 147 -12.52 -5.07 -17.87
N LEU A 148 -11.72 -4.06 -18.19
CA LEU A 148 -10.60 -3.61 -17.35
C LEU A 148 -11.05 -3.29 -15.93
N VAL A 149 -12.12 -2.50 -15.75
CA VAL A 149 -12.63 -2.13 -14.41
C VAL A 149 -13.08 -3.36 -13.64
N ASN A 150 -13.81 -4.29 -14.28
CA ASN A 150 -14.27 -5.50 -13.62
C ASN A 150 -13.11 -6.42 -13.25
N ASP A 151 -12.20 -6.70 -14.19
CA ASP A 151 -11.06 -7.56 -13.99
C ASP A 151 -10.13 -7.02 -12.90
N THR A 152 -9.86 -5.70 -12.88
CA THR A 152 -9.06 -5.06 -11.83
C THR A 152 -9.77 -5.13 -10.47
N TYR A 153 -11.07 -4.82 -10.40
CA TYR A 153 -11.82 -4.93 -9.14
C TYR A 153 -11.80 -6.37 -8.59
N ASP A 154 -12.15 -7.35 -9.42
CA ASP A 154 -12.26 -8.75 -9.03
C ASP A 154 -10.89 -9.32 -8.60
N LYS A 155 -9.80 -8.91 -9.28
CA LYS A 155 -8.42 -9.25 -8.91
C LYS A 155 -8.10 -8.83 -7.47
N TYR A 156 -8.43 -7.60 -7.10
CA TYR A 156 -8.08 -7.06 -5.78
C TYR A 156 -9.06 -7.50 -4.69
N GLU A 157 -10.33 -7.70 -5.02
CA GLU A 157 -11.32 -8.34 -4.14
C GLU A 157 -10.87 -9.76 -3.76
N GLN A 158 -10.46 -10.59 -4.72
CA GLN A 158 -9.95 -11.94 -4.44
C GLN A 158 -8.74 -11.94 -3.51
N LYS A 159 -7.82 -10.97 -3.65
CA LYS A 159 -6.66 -10.83 -2.75
C LYS A 159 -7.08 -10.41 -1.33
N ILE A 160 -8.12 -9.59 -1.22
CA ILE A 160 -8.70 -9.20 0.08
C ILE A 160 -9.38 -10.40 0.74
N GLU A 161 -10.21 -11.14 0.01
CA GLU A 161 -10.90 -12.35 0.51
C GLU A 161 -9.92 -13.44 0.92
N ALA A 162 -8.84 -13.63 0.16
CA ALA A 162 -7.77 -14.55 0.49
C ALA A 162 -6.88 -14.06 1.65
N GLY A 163 -7.02 -12.80 2.08
CA GLY A 163 -6.16 -12.19 3.10
C GLY A 163 -4.70 -11.98 2.66
N THR A 164 -4.42 -11.99 1.36
CA THR A 164 -3.07 -11.88 0.80
C THR A 164 -2.72 -10.47 0.35
N ILE A 165 -3.68 -9.54 0.29
CA ILE A 165 -3.53 -8.21 -0.30
C ILE A 165 -2.30 -7.43 0.16
N PHE A 166 -2.03 -7.37 1.47
CA PHE A 166 -0.86 -6.66 2.00
C PHE A 166 0.45 -7.35 1.63
N ASN A 167 0.43 -8.68 1.52
CA ASN A 167 1.61 -9.48 1.18
C ASN A 167 1.95 -9.25 -0.30
N ASP A 168 0.94 -9.34 -1.15
CA ASP A 168 1.06 -9.17 -2.59
C ASP A 168 1.50 -7.75 -2.96
N LEU A 169 0.99 -6.76 -2.23
CA LEU A 169 1.37 -5.36 -2.42
C LEU A 169 2.63 -4.98 -1.66
N ASN A 170 3.19 -5.87 -0.84
CA ASN A 170 4.35 -5.58 0.00
C ASN A 170 4.14 -4.35 0.91
N LEU A 171 2.94 -4.25 1.48
CA LEU A 171 2.53 -3.22 2.42
C LEU A 171 2.60 -3.76 3.86
N PRO A 172 3.00 -2.95 4.85
CA PRO A 172 2.93 -3.36 6.24
C PRO A 172 1.48 -3.54 6.68
N ALA A 173 1.23 -4.47 7.60
CA ALA A 173 -0.10 -4.70 8.17
C ALA A 173 -0.46 -3.63 9.21
N THR A 174 -0.64 -2.40 8.74
CA THR A 174 -0.98 -1.20 9.53
C THR A 174 -2.36 -0.68 9.16
N GLN A 175 -2.92 0.19 10.00
CA GLN A 175 -4.21 0.81 9.69
C GLN A 175 -4.08 1.71 8.44
N GLU A 176 -2.98 2.43 8.33
CA GLU A 176 -2.68 3.33 7.20
C GLU A 176 -2.61 2.57 5.87
N SER A 177 -1.96 1.40 5.86
CA SER A 177 -1.93 0.55 4.66
C SER A 177 -3.30 -0.02 4.32
N ALA A 178 -4.11 -0.32 5.33
CA ALA A 178 -5.46 -0.82 5.13
C ALA A 178 -6.40 0.26 4.62
N ASP A 179 -6.28 1.49 5.11
CA ASP A 179 -7.00 2.65 4.61
C ASP A 179 -6.60 2.95 3.15
N TYR A 180 -5.32 2.86 2.81
CA TYR A 180 -4.84 3.02 1.43
C TYR A 180 -5.42 1.99 0.45
N VAL A 181 -5.47 0.70 0.84
CA VAL A 181 -6.12 -0.36 0.04
C VAL A 181 -7.64 -0.12 -0.05
N HIS A 182 -8.27 0.33 1.03
CA HIS A 182 -9.69 0.65 1.06
C HIS A 182 -10.03 1.82 0.11
N ASP A 183 -9.21 2.87 0.08
CA ASP A 183 -9.35 3.99 -0.84
C ASP A 183 -9.24 3.54 -2.30
N PHE A 184 -8.27 2.69 -2.61
CA PHE A 184 -8.16 2.09 -3.94
C PHE A 184 -9.44 1.35 -4.36
N MET A 185 -10.01 0.54 -3.46
CA MET A 185 -11.24 -0.19 -3.73
C MET A 185 -12.47 0.72 -3.85
N ILE A 186 -12.55 1.82 -3.08
CA ILE A 186 -13.60 2.84 -3.25
C ILE A 186 -13.57 3.42 -4.66
N ILE A 187 -12.39 3.79 -5.16
CA ILE A 187 -12.25 4.39 -6.50
C ILE A 187 -12.70 3.40 -7.57
N LEU A 188 -12.26 2.14 -7.48
CA LEU A 188 -12.70 1.10 -8.43
C LEU A 188 -14.20 0.83 -8.33
N THR A 189 -14.79 0.88 -7.13
CA THR A 189 -16.23 0.70 -6.93
C THR A 189 -17.04 1.83 -7.57
N ASP A 190 -16.57 3.08 -7.49
CA ASP A 190 -17.16 4.22 -8.20
C ASP A 190 -17.16 3.98 -9.71
N ARG A 191 -16.01 3.61 -10.27
CA ARG A 191 -15.88 3.29 -11.71
C ARG A 191 -16.76 2.12 -12.13
N LYS A 192 -16.83 1.05 -11.33
CA LYS A 192 -17.67 -0.13 -11.59
C LYS A 192 -19.16 0.20 -11.51
N SER A 193 -19.55 1.06 -10.58
CA SER A 193 -20.92 1.55 -10.44
C SER A 193 -21.33 2.44 -11.61
N ALA A 194 -20.43 3.29 -12.10
CA ALA A 194 -20.66 4.14 -13.27
C ALA A 194 -21.07 3.33 -14.51
N LEU A 195 -20.53 2.11 -14.68
CA LEU A 195 -20.90 1.21 -15.78
C LEU A 195 -22.38 0.79 -15.79
N ARG A 196 -23.08 0.90 -14.65
CA ARG A 196 -24.53 0.61 -14.55
C ARG A 196 -25.41 1.73 -15.07
N PHE A 197 -24.87 2.95 -15.20
CA PHE A 197 -25.62 4.13 -15.64
C PHE A 197 -25.52 4.39 -17.15
N GLY A 198 -24.84 3.51 -17.90
CA GLY A 198 -24.65 3.63 -19.34
C GLY A 198 -23.31 4.27 -19.72
N CYS A 199 -23.15 4.58 -21.01
CA CYS A 199 -21.95 5.27 -21.50
C CYS A 199 -22.14 6.78 -21.61
N GLU A 200 -21.03 7.48 -21.85
CA GLU A 200 -21.07 8.92 -22.13
C GLU A 200 -21.87 9.23 -23.39
N ILE A 201 -22.60 10.34 -23.36
CA ILE A 201 -23.44 10.80 -24.46
C ILE A 201 -22.59 11.62 -25.43
N THR A 202 -22.42 11.12 -26.65
CA THR A 202 -21.74 11.83 -27.76
C THR A 202 -22.43 11.49 -29.09
N THR A 203 -22.12 12.29 -30.12
CA THR A 203 -22.51 12.08 -31.52
C THR A 203 -21.35 11.55 -32.38
N SER A 204 -20.19 11.23 -31.77
CA SER A 204 -18.98 10.76 -32.45
C SER A 204 -18.41 9.50 -31.80
N VAL A 205 -18.18 8.45 -32.60
CA VAL A 205 -17.51 7.22 -32.14
C VAL A 205 -16.08 7.50 -31.73
N ASP A 206 -15.35 8.33 -32.47
CA ASP A 206 -13.96 8.69 -32.15
C ASP A 206 -13.88 9.43 -30.80
N GLU A 207 -14.86 10.30 -30.49
CA GLU A 207 -14.93 10.98 -29.19
C GLU A 207 -15.24 9.99 -28.06
N LEU A 208 -16.13 9.02 -28.32
CA LEU A 208 -16.45 7.97 -27.37
C LEU A 208 -15.22 7.09 -27.08
N ASP A 209 -14.46 6.73 -28.12
CA ASP A 209 -13.23 5.95 -28.01
C ASP A 209 -12.14 6.72 -27.23
N ASP A 210 -11.90 7.99 -27.55
CA ASP A 210 -10.94 8.85 -26.83
C ASP A 210 -11.27 8.96 -25.33
N ILE A 211 -12.57 9.09 -24.99
CA ILE A 211 -13.06 9.12 -23.62
C ILE A 211 -12.71 7.81 -22.89
N TYR A 212 -13.03 6.66 -23.47
CA TYR A 212 -12.83 5.38 -22.80
C TYR A 212 -11.37 4.91 -22.79
N GLU A 213 -10.57 5.32 -23.77
CA GLU A 213 -9.12 5.16 -23.70
C GLU A 213 -8.54 5.97 -22.53
N THR A 214 -8.98 7.23 -22.37
CA THR A 214 -8.58 8.08 -21.24
C THR A 214 -8.97 7.45 -19.90
N LYS A 215 -10.23 7.02 -19.75
CA LYS A 215 -10.70 6.35 -18.52
C LYS A 215 -9.96 5.04 -18.25
N SER A 216 -9.62 4.28 -19.28
CA SER A 216 -8.77 3.08 -19.13
C SER A 216 -7.36 3.43 -18.67
N GLY A 217 -6.80 4.53 -19.16
CA GLY A 217 -5.54 5.09 -18.69
C GLY A 217 -5.57 5.43 -17.20
N GLU A 218 -6.65 6.05 -16.71
CA GLU A 218 -6.82 6.37 -15.28
C GLU A 218 -6.82 5.12 -14.39
N VAL A 219 -7.51 4.04 -14.79
CA VAL A 219 -7.54 2.78 -14.02
C VAL A 219 -6.16 2.13 -13.98
N LYS A 220 -5.46 2.09 -15.11
CA LYS A 220 -4.09 1.55 -15.19
C LYS A 220 -3.11 2.36 -14.35
N GLU A 221 -3.23 3.68 -14.37
CA GLU A 221 -2.40 4.57 -13.56
C GLU A 221 -2.69 4.41 -12.07
N LEU A 222 -3.96 4.26 -11.68
CA LEU A 222 -4.34 3.96 -10.31
C LEU A 222 -3.71 2.65 -9.81
N GLU A 223 -3.79 1.59 -10.61
CA GLU A 223 -3.15 0.30 -10.28
C GLU A 223 -1.61 0.43 -10.22
N ARG A 224 -1.00 1.17 -11.14
CA ARG A 224 0.45 1.43 -11.11
C ARG A 224 0.84 2.13 -9.80
N LYS A 225 0.11 3.17 -9.40
CA LYS A 225 0.36 3.92 -8.16
C LYS A 225 0.22 3.02 -6.92
N LEU A 226 -0.81 2.18 -6.87
CA LEU A 226 -0.99 1.20 -5.79
C LEU A 226 0.23 0.29 -5.64
N ASN A 227 0.74 -0.25 -6.76
CA ASN A 227 1.90 -1.13 -6.74
C ASN A 227 3.22 -0.39 -6.45
N ALA A 228 3.28 0.91 -6.71
CA ALA A 228 4.43 1.76 -6.44
C ALA A 228 4.39 2.44 -5.06
N HIS A 229 3.30 2.28 -4.30
CA HIS A 229 3.04 2.98 -3.03
C HIS A 229 3.06 4.49 -3.20
N GLU A 230 2.40 4.99 -4.23
CA GLU A 230 2.28 6.42 -4.54
C GLU A 230 0.89 6.97 -4.22
N ASP A 231 0.82 8.26 -3.87
CA ASP A 231 -0.46 8.95 -3.65
C ASP A 231 -1.35 8.85 -4.90
N PHE A 232 -2.62 8.48 -4.69
CA PHE A 232 -3.60 8.46 -5.76
C PHE A 232 -3.87 9.87 -6.30
N GLY A 233 -3.68 10.89 -5.47
CA GLY A 233 -3.80 12.30 -5.85
C GLY A 233 -5.26 12.72 -6.03
N ILE A 234 -6.15 12.16 -5.22
CA ILE A 234 -7.59 12.42 -5.25
C ILE A 234 -8.11 12.67 -3.84
N THR A 235 -9.26 13.33 -3.69
CA THR A 235 -9.93 13.44 -2.39
C THR A 235 -11.18 12.58 -2.39
N ILE A 236 -11.22 11.62 -1.47
CA ILE A 236 -12.36 10.75 -1.22
C ILE A 236 -13.16 11.35 -0.08
N ARG A 237 -14.47 11.51 -0.30
CA ARG A 237 -15.41 11.95 0.74
C ARG A 237 -16.70 11.15 0.65
N ILE A 238 -16.96 10.29 1.62
CA ILE A 238 -18.15 9.44 1.65
C ILE A 238 -18.98 9.78 2.88
N LYS A 239 -20.23 10.17 2.67
CA LYS A 239 -21.21 10.28 3.75
C LYS A 239 -21.87 8.92 3.96
N ARG A 240 -21.70 8.35 5.15
CA ARG A 240 -22.29 7.06 5.55
C ARG A 240 -23.76 7.23 5.93
N SER A 241 -24.49 6.10 5.95
CA SER A 241 -25.91 6.06 6.32
C SER A 241 -26.21 6.53 7.76
N ASP A 242 -25.23 6.41 8.66
CA ASP A 242 -25.32 6.93 10.04
C ASP A 242 -25.06 8.44 10.15
N GLY A 243 -24.82 9.12 9.02
CA GLY A 243 -24.52 10.55 8.96
C GLY A 243 -23.06 10.91 9.17
N SER A 244 -22.19 9.95 9.51
CA SER A 244 -20.74 10.16 9.58
C SER A 244 -20.14 10.40 8.20
N VAL A 245 -18.97 11.05 8.15
CA VAL A 245 -18.24 11.29 6.91
C VAL A 245 -16.88 10.60 6.99
N TYR A 246 -16.56 9.80 5.99
CA TYR A 246 -15.22 9.34 5.69
C TYR A 246 -14.54 10.35 4.77
N GLU A 247 -13.34 10.78 5.11
CA GLU A 247 -12.51 11.64 4.28
C GLU A 247 -11.12 11.03 4.18
N SER A 248 -10.58 10.98 2.96
CA SER A 248 -9.21 10.57 2.66
C SER A 248 -8.67 11.37 1.47
N ASP A 249 -7.37 11.59 1.43
CA ASP A 249 -6.65 12.18 0.28
C ASP A 249 -5.99 11.12 -0.62
N GLY A 250 -6.27 9.84 -0.37
CA GLY A 250 -5.68 8.73 -1.10
C GLY A 250 -4.15 8.70 -1.00
N GLY A 251 -3.59 9.26 0.08
CA GLY A 251 -2.17 9.26 0.36
C GLY A 251 -1.62 7.86 0.57
N ALA A 252 -0.44 7.60 0.04
CA ALA A 252 0.28 6.36 0.31
C ALA A 252 0.62 6.27 1.81
N PRO A 253 0.70 5.05 2.37
CA PRO A 253 1.16 4.89 3.73
C PRO A 253 2.57 5.47 3.87
N PRO A 254 2.88 6.12 5.01
CA PRO A 254 4.19 6.73 5.21
C PRO A 254 5.28 5.67 5.07
N GLU A 255 6.42 6.06 4.47
CA GLU A 255 7.59 5.21 4.42
C GLU A 255 7.99 4.82 5.86
N GLN A 256 8.17 3.52 6.09
CA GLN A 256 8.52 3.02 7.42
C GLN A 256 9.90 3.54 7.83
N THR A 257 10.04 4.00 9.07
CA THR A 257 11.37 4.29 9.60
C THR A 257 12.15 3.00 9.83
N ILE A 258 13.48 3.09 9.89
CA ILE A 258 14.31 1.92 10.21
C ILE A 258 13.91 1.29 11.56
N ALA A 259 13.50 2.13 12.52
CA ALA A 259 13.08 1.67 13.84
C ALA A 259 11.74 0.91 13.76
N ASP A 260 10.82 1.33 12.90
CA ASP A 260 9.55 0.60 12.67
C ASP A 260 9.82 -0.77 12.08
N VAL A 261 10.69 -0.84 11.06
CA VAL A 261 11.10 -2.10 10.43
C VAL A 261 11.79 -3.03 11.43
N GLU A 262 12.75 -2.51 12.20
CA GLU A 262 13.45 -3.28 13.25
C GLU A 262 12.49 -3.79 14.33
N ASN A 263 11.55 -2.94 14.78
CA ASN A 263 10.52 -3.32 15.72
C ASN A 263 9.61 -4.42 15.16
N ALA A 264 9.19 -4.30 13.90
CA ALA A 264 8.36 -5.29 13.24
C ALA A 264 9.08 -6.64 13.12
N ILE A 265 10.37 -6.64 12.74
CA ILE A 265 11.20 -7.86 12.70
C ILE A 265 11.35 -8.48 14.09
N ARG A 266 11.64 -7.67 15.13
CA ARG A 266 11.76 -8.14 16.52
C ARG A 266 10.45 -8.75 17.04
N ALA A 267 9.31 -8.24 16.59
CA ALA A 267 8.00 -8.71 17.02
C ALA A 267 7.60 -10.06 16.41
N VAL A 268 8.28 -10.54 15.36
CA VAL A 268 7.98 -11.84 14.75
C VAL A 268 8.24 -12.97 15.76
N PRO A 269 7.21 -13.77 16.13
CA PRO A 269 7.40 -14.90 17.01
C PRO A 269 8.30 -15.97 16.38
N VAL A 270 9.37 -16.34 17.08
CA VAL A 270 10.28 -17.41 16.63
C VAL A 270 9.77 -18.75 17.14
N THR A 271 8.77 -19.29 16.43
CA THR A 271 8.15 -20.58 16.74
C THR A 271 8.04 -21.42 15.48
N ALA A 272 8.31 -22.73 15.57
CA ALA A 272 8.12 -23.64 14.45
C ALA A 272 6.66 -23.66 13.98
N GLY A 273 6.47 -23.78 12.67
CA GLY A 273 5.18 -24.02 12.05
C GLY A 273 4.66 -25.43 12.32
N ALA A 274 3.45 -25.71 11.83
CA ALA A 274 2.81 -27.02 11.96
C ALA A 274 3.58 -28.15 11.23
N ASP A 275 4.38 -27.79 10.23
CA ASP A 275 5.29 -28.66 9.49
C ASP A 275 6.61 -28.94 10.25
N GLY A 276 6.80 -28.35 11.44
CA GLY A 276 8.00 -28.47 12.26
C GLY A 276 9.17 -27.61 11.78
N THR A 277 8.96 -26.74 10.78
CA THR A 277 10.01 -25.87 10.24
C THR A 277 9.85 -24.42 10.69
N TYR A 278 10.91 -23.62 10.54
CA TYR A 278 10.95 -22.18 10.78
C TYR A 278 10.86 -21.39 9.46
N LEU A 279 10.47 -22.03 8.34
CA LEU A 279 10.37 -21.37 7.03
C LEU A 279 9.40 -20.18 7.06
N GLY A 280 8.21 -20.38 7.63
CA GLY A 280 7.22 -19.32 7.80
C GLY A 280 7.69 -18.18 8.72
N VAL A 281 8.60 -18.44 9.66
CA VAL A 281 9.24 -17.39 10.47
C VAL A 281 10.19 -16.56 9.62
N GLY A 282 11.02 -17.19 8.78
CA GLY A 282 11.88 -16.50 7.84
C GLY A 282 11.10 -15.59 6.88
N GLU A 283 10.02 -16.11 6.31
CA GLU A 283 9.10 -15.34 5.45
C GLU A 283 8.47 -14.15 6.18
N SER A 284 8.08 -14.35 7.45
CA SER A 284 7.52 -13.27 8.28
C SER A 284 8.55 -12.19 8.60
N ILE A 285 9.82 -12.56 8.83
CA ILE A 285 10.93 -11.62 9.08
C ILE A 285 11.19 -10.75 7.86
N VAL A 286 11.37 -11.34 6.67
CA VAL A 286 11.66 -10.53 5.46
C VAL A 286 10.49 -9.63 5.11
N LYS A 287 9.26 -10.14 5.28
CA LYS A 287 8.04 -9.39 5.01
C LYS A 287 7.83 -8.22 5.98
N ALA A 288 8.27 -8.34 7.24
CA ALA A 288 8.22 -7.23 8.19
C ALA A 288 9.00 -6.00 7.71
N ALA A 289 9.98 -6.18 6.81
CA ALA A 289 10.72 -5.11 6.16
C ALA A 289 10.21 -4.75 4.76
N GLY A 290 9.10 -5.34 4.30
CA GLY A 290 8.65 -5.19 2.93
C GLY A 290 9.62 -5.83 1.92
N LEU A 291 10.21 -6.98 2.26
CA LEU A 291 11.00 -7.81 1.35
C LEU A 291 10.31 -9.16 1.14
N SER A 292 10.76 -9.91 0.14
CA SER A 292 10.34 -11.28 -0.11
C SER A 292 11.48 -12.29 0.06
N ALA A 293 11.13 -13.55 0.33
CA ALA A 293 12.08 -14.66 0.29
C ALA A 293 11.96 -15.38 -1.06
N ASN A 294 13.10 -15.74 -1.66
CA ASN A 294 13.16 -16.54 -2.88
C ASN A 294 13.97 -17.82 -2.61
N TYR A 295 13.33 -18.96 -2.82
CA TYR A 295 13.93 -20.27 -2.57
C TYR A 295 14.62 -20.88 -3.80
N ASP A 296 14.52 -20.23 -4.96
CA ASP A 296 15.35 -20.53 -6.13
C ASP A 296 16.64 -19.72 -6.06
N PHE A 297 17.59 -20.22 -5.27
CA PHE A 297 18.85 -19.53 -5.00
C PHE A 297 19.65 -19.20 -6.25
N GLN A 298 19.55 -20.00 -7.32
CA GLN A 298 20.30 -19.76 -8.55
C GLN A 298 19.90 -18.45 -9.24
N GLN A 299 18.70 -17.92 -8.98
CA GLN A 299 18.27 -16.63 -9.50
C GLN A 299 19.11 -15.45 -8.97
N ILE A 300 19.81 -15.60 -7.84
CA ILE A 300 20.69 -14.54 -7.33
C ILE A 300 21.77 -14.19 -8.36
N TYR A 301 22.23 -15.16 -9.17
CA TYR A 301 23.30 -14.98 -10.14
C TYR A 301 22.89 -14.21 -11.40
N GLN A 302 21.60 -13.87 -11.53
CA GLN A 302 21.15 -12.89 -12.51
C GLN A 302 21.57 -11.46 -12.12
N TYR A 303 21.84 -11.22 -10.83
CA TYR A 303 22.08 -9.89 -10.27
C TYR A 303 23.45 -9.75 -9.61
N CYS A 304 23.87 -10.76 -8.84
CA CYS A 304 25.13 -10.77 -8.10
C CYS A 304 26.09 -11.82 -8.66
N SER A 305 27.38 -11.48 -8.78
CA SER A 305 28.39 -12.44 -9.22
C SER A 305 28.60 -13.55 -8.21
N ARG A 306 28.90 -14.76 -8.69
CA ARG A 306 29.23 -15.90 -7.83
C ARG A 306 30.59 -15.70 -7.17
N THR A 307 30.60 -15.58 -5.85
CA THR A 307 31.82 -15.44 -5.04
C THR A 307 31.95 -16.63 -4.09
N GLY A 308 32.39 -17.78 -4.60
CA GLY A 308 32.66 -18.98 -3.79
C GLY A 308 31.73 -20.17 -4.09
N SER A 309 31.71 -21.14 -3.17
CA SER A 309 30.85 -22.32 -3.23
C SER A 309 29.54 -22.08 -2.50
N ASP A 310 28.42 -22.34 -3.18
CA ASP A 310 27.07 -22.22 -2.64
C ASP A 310 26.81 -23.26 -1.54
N GLU A 311 27.63 -24.31 -1.46
CA GLU A 311 27.45 -25.44 -0.52
C GLU A 311 27.33 -24.99 0.94
N TYR A 312 27.98 -23.89 1.31
CA TYR A 312 28.04 -23.35 2.68
C TYR A 312 27.24 -22.06 2.88
N THR A 313 26.60 -21.54 1.82
CA THR A 313 25.75 -20.35 1.91
C THR A 313 24.31 -20.78 2.10
N MET A 314 23.75 -20.60 3.30
CA MET A 314 22.37 -20.97 3.63
C MET A 314 21.35 -19.97 3.07
N ALA A 315 21.68 -18.67 3.12
CA ALA A 315 20.89 -17.59 2.54
C ALA A 315 21.83 -16.46 2.09
N ALA A 316 21.33 -15.52 1.29
CA ALA A 316 22.09 -14.37 0.84
C ALA A 316 21.19 -13.17 0.49
N PHE A 317 21.63 -11.98 0.88
CA PHE A 317 21.16 -10.70 0.35
C PHE A 317 21.99 -10.25 -0.87
N CYS A 318 21.33 -9.71 -1.89
CA CYS A 318 22.00 -9.12 -3.06
C CYS A 318 21.63 -7.64 -3.22
N ALA A 319 22.62 -6.75 -3.09
CA ALA A 319 22.43 -5.30 -3.23
C ALA A 319 21.85 -4.88 -4.59
N ALA A 320 22.12 -5.64 -5.66
CA ALA A 320 21.58 -5.38 -7.00
C ALA A 320 20.09 -5.78 -7.16
N ASN A 321 19.56 -6.59 -6.23
CA ASN A 321 18.12 -6.84 -6.11
C ASN A 321 17.71 -6.76 -4.62
N PRO A 322 17.65 -5.54 -4.05
CA PRO A 322 17.57 -5.34 -2.61
C PRO A 322 16.20 -5.67 -1.99
N ARG A 323 15.24 -6.14 -2.80
CA ARG A 323 13.89 -6.51 -2.34
C ARG A 323 13.74 -7.99 -1.99
N VAL A 324 14.80 -8.78 -2.14
CA VAL A 324 14.74 -10.24 -2.06
C VAL A 324 15.87 -10.79 -1.18
N ILE A 325 15.51 -11.70 -0.26
CA ILE A 325 16.45 -12.60 0.42
C ILE A 325 16.41 -13.96 -0.27
N TYR A 326 17.55 -14.43 -0.75
CA TYR A 326 17.64 -15.73 -1.43
C TYR A 326 17.98 -16.81 -0.43
N VAL A 327 17.23 -17.91 -0.42
CA VAL A 327 17.43 -19.05 0.49
C VAL A 327 17.90 -20.25 -0.31
N ASN A 328 19.02 -20.84 0.10
CA ASN A 328 19.65 -21.95 -0.61
C ASN A 328 19.18 -23.31 -0.09
N GLN A 329 18.23 -23.92 -0.80
CA GLN A 329 17.75 -25.27 -0.48
C GLN A 329 18.80 -26.37 -0.73
N ALA A 330 19.85 -26.10 -1.51
CA ALA A 330 20.94 -27.04 -1.78
C ALA A 330 22.05 -27.02 -0.71
N HIS A 331 21.97 -26.13 0.29
CA HIS A 331 22.91 -26.10 1.39
C HIS A 331 22.93 -27.45 2.14
N ALA A 332 24.13 -27.98 2.44
CA ALA A 332 24.28 -29.34 2.98
C ALA A 332 23.52 -29.56 4.31
N GLY A 333 23.42 -28.50 5.13
CA GLY A 333 22.66 -28.49 6.39
C GLY A 333 21.23 -27.97 6.28
N TYR A 334 20.67 -27.78 5.07
CA TYR A 334 19.37 -27.11 4.88
C TYR A 334 18.26 -27.74 5.75
N ALA A 335 18.04 -29.06 5.60
CA ALA A 335 16.99 -29.77 6.32
C ALA A 335 17.11 -29.70 7.86
N SER A 336 18.33 -29.74 8.40
CA SER A 336 18.55 -29.59 9.84
C SER A 336 18.43 -28.15 10.32
N ASN A 337 18.84 -27.17 9.50
CA ASN A 337 18.85 -25.78 9.91
C ASN A 337 17.42 -25.22 9.99
N ILE A 338 16.57 -25.52 9.01
CA ILE A 338 15.18 -25.02 8.97
C ILE A 338 14.29 -25.59 10.08
N THR A 339 14.71 -26.65 10.78
CA THR A 339 13.93 -27.25 11.89
C THR A 339 14.34 -26.69 13.26
N THR A 340 15.23 -25.69 13.29
CA THR A 340 15.70 -25.05 14.51
C THR A 340 15.59 -23.53 14.44
N PRO A 341 15.53 -22.82 15.58
CA PRO A 341 15.53 -21.36 15.60
C PRO A 341 16.72 -20.70 14.88
N TYR A 342 17.81 -21.44 14.68
CA TYR A 342 18.99 -21.00 13.94
C TYR A 342 18.63 -20.43 12.55
N TYR A 343 17.67 -21.02 11.83
CA TYR A 343 17.25 -20.50 10.54
C TYR A 343 16.70 -19.06 10.62
N ALA A 344 15.93 -18.74 11.65
CA ALA A 344 15.43 -17.38 11.86
C ALA A 344 16.59 -16.37 12.06
N ASP A 345 17.65 -16.79 12.75
CA ASP A 345 18.85 -15.96 12.95
C ASP A 345 19.69 -15.81 11.68
N VAL A 346 19.74 -16.83 10.80
CA VAL A 346 20.32 -16.70 9.45
C VAL A 346 19.55 -15.65 8.65
N ILE A 347 18.22 -15.68 8.66
CA ILE A 347 17.43 -14.66 7.94
C ILE A 347 17.65 -13.27 8.56
N LYS A 348 17.70 -13.15 9.90
CA LYS A 348 18.04 -11.87 10.55
C LYS A 348 19.43 -11.37 10.19
N HIS A 349 20.41 -12.26 10.01
CA HIS A 349 21.73 -11.89 9.49
C HIS A 349 21.63 -11.25 8.11
N GLU A 350 20.93 -11.88 7.16
CA GLU A 350 20.74 -11.31 5.82
C GLU A 350 19.94 -10.00 5.85
N MET A 351 18.97 -9.89 6.76
CA MET A 351 18.29 -8.61 7.02
C MET A 351 19.24 -7.55 7.57
N GLY A 352 20.27 -7.92 8.34
CA GLY A 352 21.35 -7.02 8.74
C GLY A 352 22.05 -6.40 7.52
N HIS A 353 22.40 -7.20 6.51
CA HIS A 353 22.93 -6.69 5.25
C HIS A 353 21.94 -5.77 4.53
N ALA A 354 20.66 -6.19 4.44
CA ALA A 354 19.61 -5.43 3.75
C ALA A 354 19.38 -4.05 4.39
N LEU A 355 19.31 -3.98 5.72
CA LEU A 355 19.07 -2.74 6.45
C LEU A 355 20.30 -1.82 6.46
N VAL A 356 21.51 -2.37 6.55
CA VAL A 356 22.74 -1.58 6.34
C VAL A 356 22.76 -0.99 4.93
N TYR A 357 22.39 -1.78 3.92
CA TYR A 357 22.27 -1.28 2.54
C TYR A 357 21.20 -0.19 2.41
N GLN A 358 20.03 -0.35 3.03
CA GLN A 358 18.98 0.67 3.02
C GLN A 358 19.46 1.99 3.63
N GLN A 359 20.25 1.93 4.71
CA GLN A 359 20.76 3.13 5.37
C GLN A 359 21.94 3.77 4.63
N CYS A 360 22.79 2.98 3.98
CA CYS A 360 24.10 3.43 3.50
C CYS A 360 24.35 3.27 2.00
N GLY A 361 23.43 2.67 1.25
CA GLY A 361 23.58 2.36 -0.17
C GLY A 361 24.65 1.30 -0.47
N THR A 362 25.17 0.60 0.54
CA THR A 362 26.18 -0.45 0.41
C THR A 362 26.10 -1.40 1.60
N THR A 363 26.39 -2.69 1.39
CA THR A 363 26.52 -3.69 2.46
C THR A 363 27.89 -3.66 3.14
N ARG A 364 28.85 -2.94 2.55
CA ARG A 364 30.24 -2.81 3.05
C ARG A 364 30.62 -1.35 3.22
N PRO A 365 29.97 -0.63 4.14
CA PRO A 365 30.32 0.76 4.41
C PRO A 365 31.76 0.83 4.95
N PRO A 366 32.50 1.92 4.68
CA PRO A 366 33.91 2.06 5.05
C PRO A 366 34.06 2.35 6.56
N VAL A 367 33.73 1.36 7.38
CA VAL A 367 33.65 1.48 8.85
C VAL A 367 34.70 0.66 9.60
N GLY A 368 35.65 0.08 8.87
CA GLY A 368 36.81 -0.61 9.44
C GLY A 368 36.52 -1.99 10.05
N VAL A 369 35.36 -2.59 9.75
CA VAL A 369 35.01 -3.95 10.19
C VAL A 369 34.58 -4.83 9.02
N ASN A 370 34.56 -6.15 9.23
CA ASN A 370 34.03 -7.09 8.24
C ASN A 370 32.51 -6.91 8.08
N GLY A 371 32.01 -7.02 6.85
CA GLY A 371 30.57 -6.91 6.55
C GLY A 371 29.73 -8.01 7.21
N GLU A 372 30.23 -9.24 7.29
CA GLU A 372 29.51 -10.36 7.93
C GLU A 372 29.41 -10.18 9.45
N ALA A 373 30.51 -9.76 10.09
CA ALA A 373 30.53 -9.39 11.50
C ALA A 373 29.58 -8.21 11.79
N LEU A 374 29.55 -7.20 10.90
CA LEU A 374 28.62 -6.07 10.99
C LEU A 374 27.17 -6.54 10.90
N ALA A 375 26.83 -7.41 9.93
CA ALA A 375 25.49 -7.96 9.78
C ALA A 375 25.06 -8.79 11.01
N ASN A 376 25.96 -9.61 11.56
CA ASN A 376 25.73 -10.32 12.82
C ASN A 376 25.47 -9.36 14.00
N SER A 377 26.31 -8.34 14.16
CA SER A 377 26.15 -7.31 15.20
C SER A 377 24.82 -6.55 15.04
N TYR A 378 24.44 -6.21 13.81
CA TYR A 378 23.16 -5.55 13.53
C TYR A 378 21.98 -6.46 13.87
N ALA A 379 22.01 -7.71 13.41
CA ALA A 379 20.98 -8.71 13.68
C ALA A 379 20.77 -8.93 15.19
N LEU A 380 21.86 -9.03 15.94
CA LEU A 380 21.82 -9.19 17.39
C LEU A 380 21.21 -7.96 18.07
N LYS A 381 21.72 -6.75 17.76
CA LYS A 381 21.36 -5.53 18.49
C LYS A 381 19.96 -5.01 18.15
N TYR A 382 19.57 -5.14 16.88
CA TYR A 382 18.37 -4.46 16.38
C TYR A 382 17.28 -5.42 15.92
N LEU A 383 17.60 -6.67 15.56
CA LEU A 383 16.60 -7.58 14.97
C LEU A 383 16.18 -8.71 15.91
N GLY A 384 16.68 -8.69 17.16
CA GLY A 384 16.39 -9.71 18.16
C GLY A 384 17.00 -11.06 17.81
N GLY A 385 18.17 -11.05 17.14
CA GLY A 385 18.93 -12.26 16.86
C GLY A 385 19.52 -12.88 18.13
N ASN A 386 19.74 -14.19 18.10
CA ASN A 386 20.38 -14.92 19.20
C ASN A 386 21.91 -14.98 18.99
N ARG A 387 22.68 -14.53 19.98
CA ARG A 387 24.15 -14.49 19.91
C ARG A 387 24.79 -15.87 19.71
N GLU A 388 24.28 -16.92 20.34
CA GLU A 388 24.85 -18.27 20.23
C GLU A 388 24.68 -18.82 18.81
N ASN A 389 23.50 -18.59 18.21
CA ASN A 389 23.23 -18.99 16.83
C ASN A 389 24.07 -18.20 15.82
N LEU A 390 24.13 -16.87 15.97
CA LEU A 390 24.89 -15.99 15.06
C LEU A 390 26.40 -16.24 15.12
N GLN A 391 26.93 -16.73 16.27
CA GLN A 391 28.36 -17.03 16.42
C GLN A 391 28.71 -18.52 16.28
N ARG A 392 27.74 -19.39 15.97
CA ARG A 392 27.88 -20.85 15.98
C ARG A 392 29.05 -21.38 15.14
N ASN A 393 29.29 -20.79 13.97
CA ASN A 393 30.26 -21.30 12.98
C ASN A 393 31.51 -20.40 12.86
N THR A 394 31.73 -19.49 13.81
CA THR A 394 32.83 -18.49 13.72
C THR A 394 34.24 -19.08 13.79
N GLN A 395 34.39 -20.32 14.26
CA GLN A 395 35.69 -21.01 14.21
C GLN A 395 36.11 -21.36 12.78
N ASP A 396 35.14 -21.76 11.95
CA ASP A 396 35.35 -22.09 10.53
C ASP A 396 35.25 -20.85 9.63
N PHE A 397 34.48 -19.85 10.06
CA PHE A 397 34.23 -18.60 9.34
C PHE A 397 34.47 -17.36 10.25
N PRO A 398 35.73 -17.00 10.52
CA PRO A 398 36.07 -15.92 11.45
C PRO A 398 35.58 -14.53 11.01
N GLU A 399 35.24 -14.34 9.74
CA GLU A 399 34.62 -13.13 9.21
C GLU A 399 33.27 -12.79 9.87
N TYR A 400 32.57 -13.79 10.42
CA TYR A 400 31.31 -13.63 11.14
C TYR A 400 31.49 -13.25 12.62
N THR A 401 32.72 -13.24 13.15
CA THR A 401 32.96 -12.99 14.57
C THR A 401 32.58 -11.56 14.95
N MET A 402 31.59 -11.44 15.85
CA MET A 402 31.22 -10.13 16.42
C MET A 402 32.29 -9.63 17.39
N SER A 403 32.50 -8.32 17.38
CA SER A 403 33.43 -7.60 18.26
C SER A 403 32.81 -6.28 18.71
N ASP A 404 33.40 -5.63 19.72
CA ASP A 404 32.98 -4.29 20.14
C ASP A 404 33.03 -3.29 18.97
N ALA A 405 33.99 -3.46 18.04
CA ALA A 405 34.10 -2.62 16.86
C ALA A 405 32.94 -2.84 15.87
N SER A 406 32.52 -4.09 15.63
CA SER A 406 31.37 -4.37 14.76
C SER A 406 30.05 -3.96 15.42
N ASP A 407 29.95 -4.07 16.75
CA ASP A 407 28.81 -3.61 17.53
C ASP A 407 28.65 -2.08 17.50
N GLN A 408 29.76 -1.32 17.55
CA GLN A 408 29.76 0.13 17.37
C GLN A 408 29.46 0.52 15.91
N ALA A 409 29.99 -0.24 14.95
CA ALA A 409 29.67 -0.03 13.55
C ALA A 409 28.18 -0.24 13.27
N ALA A 410 27.55 -1.26 13.85
CA ALA A 410 26.10 -1.49 13.75
C ALA A 410 25.28 -0.32 14.30
N GLU A 411 25.67 0.25 15.46
CA GLU A 411 25.02 1.45 16.01
C GLU A 411 25.12 2.65 15.06
N ARG A 412 26.29 2.83 14.44
CA ARG A 412 26.47 3.87 13.45
C ARG A 412 25.57 3.67 12.23
N MET A 413 25.45 2.44 11.72
CA MET A 413 24.60 2.15 10.56
C MET A 413 23.13 2.40 10.86
N HIS A 414 22.66 1.97 12.04
CA HIS A 414 21.31 2.26 12.53
C HIS A 414 21.03 3.78 12.53
N ASN A 415 22.02 4.59 12.92
CA ASN A 415 21.93 6.05 12.93
C ASN A 415 22.29 6.74 11.59
N LYS A 416 22.36 6.01 10.46
CA LYS A 416 22.77 6.53 9.14
C LYS A 416 24.17 7.16 9.09
N GLN A 417 25.07 6.77 9.98
CA GLN A 417 26.46 7.27 10.06
C GLN A 417 27.43 6.38 9.25
N CYS A 418 27.23 6.37 7.94
CA CYS A 418 27.82 5.42 6.99
C CYS A 418 29.32 5.61 6.69
N THR A 419 29.94 6.68 7.17
CA THR A 419 31.37 6.97 6.98
C THR A 419 32.11 6.90 8.30
N GLY A 420 33.31 6.30 8.28
CA GLY A 420 34.21 6.21 9.43
C GLY A 420 34.87 7.53 9.81
#